data_AF-A0AAE4F0N3-F1
#
_entry.id   AF-A0AAE4F0N3-F1
#
_cell.length_a   1.000
_cell.length_b   1.000
_cell.length_c   1.000
_cell.angle_alpha   90.00
_cell.angle_beta   90.00
_cell.angle_gamma   90.00
#
_symmetry.space_group_name_H-M   'P 1'
#
loop_
_entity.id
_entity.type
_entity.pdbx_description
1 polymer ?
#
loop_
_entity_poly.entity_id
_entity_poly.type
_entity_poly.pdbx_seq_one_letter_code
_entity_poly.pdbx_strand_id
1 'polypeptide(L)'
;MSSPENLLEFQKRQLDHDQQYHQDIYTLPYPERMNHYVLHFSKYVGRLSRDYTDEMRQEQLEKTLADSTIVVFAAANTLNLDLETELEEMFGVEATSIEEWGQELNPADDSMDSEEVQDWLLNRMATPTGRMSNAMESLDHMEPMNVRNILEEETVEILSGLLIAMDNLNIDLGSILDERWKKIEEESIL
;
A
#
# COMPACT_ATOMS: atom_id res chain seq x y z
N MET A 1 -24.48 11.13 9.95
CA MET A 1 -23.47 10.10 10.30
C MET A 1 -22.99 9.59 8.97
N SER A 2 -21.75 9.91 8.59
CA SER A 2 -21.16 9.31 7.40
C SER A 2 -21.08 7.80 7.64
N SER A 3 -21.29 6.99 6.61
CA SER A 3 -20.93 5.57 6.68
C SER A 3 -19.44 5.48 7.07
N PRO A 4 -19.00 4.42 7.78
CA PRO A 4 -17.57 4.18 7.95
C PRO A 4 -16.90 4.18 6.57
N GLU A 5 -15.79 4.92 6.41
CA GLU A 5 -15.08 4.93 5.14
C GLU A 5 -14.53 3.53 4.85
N ASN A 6 -14.90 2.96 3.71
CA ASN A 6 -14.40 1.67 3.26
C ASN A 6 -13.25 1.84 2.25
N LEU A 7 -12.60 0.74 1.87
CA LEU A 7 -11.44 0.77 0.96
C LEU A 7 -11.77 1.46 -0.37
N LEU A 8 -12.98 1.23 -0.89
CA LEU A 8 -13.43 1.84 -2.14
C LEU A 8 -13.55 3.37 -2.05
N GLU A 9 -13.99 3.90 -0.91
CA GLU A 9 -14.03 5.34 -0.68
C GLU A 9 -12.62 5.94 -0.65
N PHE A 10 -11.66 5.30 0.03
CA PHE A 10 -10.27 5.73 0.01
C PHE A 10 -9.62 5.62 -1.37
N GLN A 11 -9.89 4.56 -2.14
CA GLN A 11 -9.41 4.43 -3.53
C GLN A 11 -9.88 5.58 -4.41
N LYS A 12 -11.16 5.98 -4.30
CA LYS A 12 -11.71 7.12 -5.05
C LYS A 12 -11.06 8.43 -4.63
N ARG A 13 -10.87 8.65 -3.32
CA ARG A 13 -10.17 9.83 -2.81
C ARG A 13 -8.74 9.91 -3.32
N GLN A 14 -8.00 8.79 -3.33
CA GLN A 14 -6.66 8.74 -3.91
C GLN A 14 -6.67 9.06 -5.40
N LEU A 15 -7.64 8.53 -6.17
CA LEU A 15 -7.75 8.81 -7.60
C LEU A 15 -7.93 10.31 -7.87
N ASP A 16 -8.83 10.96 -7.13
CA ASP A 16 -9.09 12.40 -7.25
C ASP A 16 -7.86 13.22 -6.82
N HIS A 17 -7.15 12.78 -5.78
CA HIS A 17 -5.91 13.39 -5.31
C HIS A 17 -4.79 13.29 -6.37
N ASP A 18 -4.58 12.11 -6.97
CA ASP A 18 -3.56 11.91 -8.01
C ASP A 18 -3.80 12.79 -9.24
N GLN A 19 -5.06 12.94 -9.65
CA GLN A 19 -5.45 13.80 -10.77
C GLN A 19 -5.14 15.28 -10.54
N GLN A 20 -5.19 15.73 -9.29
CA GLN A 20 -5.01 17.13 -8.92
C GLN A 20 -3.56 17.45 -8.56
N TYR A 21 -2.88 16.57 -7.83
CA TYR A 21 -1.60 16.88 -7.18
C TYR A 21 -0.42 16.06 -7.71
N HIS A 22 -0.67 15.03 -8.54
CA HIS A 22 0.36 14.17 -9.15
C HIS A 22 0.18 14.00 -10.66
N GLN A 23 -0.14 15.08 -11.37
CA GLN A 23 -0.41 15.04 -12.82
C GLN A 23 0.76 14.50 -13.65
N ASP A 24 1.99 14.74 -13.19
CA ASP A 24 3.22 14.25 -13.82
C ASP A 24 3.29 12.72 -13.85
N ILE A 25 2.80 12.06 -12.80
CA ILE A 25 2.70 10.58 -12.74
C ILE A 25 1.38 10.09 -13.33
N TYR A 26 0.27 10.73 -13.01
CA TYR A 26 -1.07 10.32 -13.43
C TYR A 26 -1.22 10.22 -14.97
N THR A 27 -0.55 11.12 -15.69
CA THR A 27 -0.61 11.20 -17.17
C THR A 27 0.35 10.24 -17.89
N LEU A 28 1.21 9.53 -17.16
CA LEU A 28 2.10 8.54 -17.76
C LEU A 28 1.30 7.35 -18.32
N PRO A 29 1.83 6.66 -19.36
CA PRO A 29 1.23 5.42 -19.80
C PRO A 29 1.33 4.34 -18.71
N TYR A 30 0.46 3.34 -18.84
CA TYR A 30 0.25 2.32 -17.81
C TYR A 30 1.56 1.63 -17.34
N PRO A 31 2.46 1.15 -18.22
CA PRO A 31 3.70 0.51 -17.79
C PRO A 31 4.60 1.43 -16.96
N GLU A 32 4.72 2.69 -17.35
CA GLU A 32 5.55 3.68 -16.67
C GLU A 32 5.00 4.05 -15.30
N ARG A 33 3.66 4.15 -15.16
CA ARG A 33 3.00 4.31 -13.86
C ARG A 33 3.29 3.14 -12.94
N MET A 34 3.08 1.92 -13.43
CA MET A 34 3.35 0.72 -12.62
C MET A 34 4.81 0.61 -12.23
N ASN A 35 5.75 0.90 -13.14
CA ASN A 35 7.17 0.94 -12.81
C ASN A 35 7.44 1.96 -11.68
N HIS A 36 6.85 3.16 -11.77
CA HIS A 36 6.99 4.18 -10.73
C HIS A 36 6.50 3.68 -9.36
N TYR A 37 5.34 3.03 -9.28
CA TYR A 37 4.82 2.48 -8.03
C TYR A 37 5.69 1.33 -7.48
N VAL A 38 6.22 0.46 -8.34
CA VAL A 38 7.16 -0.60 -7.94
C VAL A 38 8.47 -0.04 -7.37
N LEU A 39 8.98 1.05 -7.95
CA LEU A 39 10.12 1.77 -7.38
C LEU A 39 9.81 2.37 -6.00
N HIS A 40 8.58 2.84 -5.78
CA HIS A 40 8.13 3.27 -4.46
C HIS A 40 8.10 2.13 -3.44
N PHE A 41 7.54 0.97 -3.79
CA PHE A 41 7.56 -0.20 -2.91
C PHE A 41 8.99 -0.64 -2.57
N SER A 42 9.89 -0.65 -3.55
CA SER A 42 11.32 -0.94 -3.35
C SER A 42 11.98 0.04 -2.38
N LYS A 43 11.67 1.34 -2.53
CA LYS A 43 12.13 2.39 -1.61
C LYS A 43 11.60 2.17 -0.19
N TYR A 44 10.35 1.72 -0.02
CA TYR A 44 9.74 1.48 1.29
C TYR A 44 10.30 0.23 1.98
N VAL A 45 10.55 -0.85 1.24
CA VAL A 45 11.33 -2.00 1.74
C VAL A 45 12.69 -1.53 2.28
N GLY A 46 13.40 -0.67 1.53
CA GLY A 46 14.66 -0.08 2.00
C GLY A 46 14.54 0.93 3.15
N ARG A 47 13.34 1.44 3.46
CA ARG A 47 13.09 2.25 4.67
C ARG A 47 12.86 1.35 5.89
N LEU A 48 12.13 0.24 5.71
CA LEU A 48 11.86 -0.75 6.75
C LEU A 48 13.12 -1.52 7.16
N SER A 49 14.12 -1.62 6.28
CA SER A 49 15.40 -2.28 6.59
C SER A 49 16.38 -1.43 7.41
N ARG A 50 15.97 -0.27 7.92
CA ARG A 50 16.85 0.66 8.65
C ARG A 50 16.70 0.48 10.15
N ASP A 51 17.82 0.55 10.85
CA ASP A 51 17.84 0.55 12.31
C ASP A 51 17.42 1.94 12.82
N TYR A 52 16.21 2.02 13.39
CA TYR A 52 15.70 3.22 14.06
C TYR A 52 15.79 3.06 15.57
N THR A 53 15.99 4.17 16.29
CA THR A 53 15.72 4.21 17.72
C THR A 53 14.22 4.08 17.96
N ASP A 54 13.80 3.59 19.12
CA ASP A 54 12.38 3.37 19.45
C ASP A 54 11.52 4.63 19.21
N GLU A 55 12.02 5.80 19.63
CA GLU A 55 11.34 7.09 19.42
C GLU A 55 11.13 7.43 17.94
N MET A 56 12.11 7.11 17.07
CA MET A 56 12.00 7.37 15.63
C MET A 56 11.23 6.27 14.90
N ARG A 57 11.23 5.05 15.44
CA ARG A 57 10.67 3.87 14.79
C ARG A 57 9.19 4.04 14.52
N GLN A 58 8.43 4.42 15.54
CA GLN A 58 7.00 4.63 15.42
C GLN A 58 6.66 5.65 14.33
N GLU A 59 7.30 6.82 14.35
CA GLU A 59 7.09 7.89 13.36
C GLU A 59 7.43 7.41 11.93
N GLN A 60 8.54 6.68 11.77
CA GLN A 60 8.94 6.17 10.46
C GLN A 60 8.03 5.04 9.96
N LEU A 61 7.47 4.22 10.86
CA LEU A 61 6.49 3.20 10.51
C LEU A 61 5.18 3.84 10.06
N GLU A 62 4.59 4.74 10.84
CA GLU A 62 3.37 5.47 10.47
C GLU A 62 3.51 6.15 9.11
N LYS A 63 4.64 6.84 8.89
CA LYS A 63 4.95 7.47 7.62
C LYS A 63 5.07 6.46 6.49
N THR A 64 5.74 5.33 6.71
CA THR A 64 5.94 4.30 5.69
C THR A 64 4.64 3.58 5.35
N LEU A 65 3.79 3.33 6.35
CA LEU A 65 2.46 2.77 6.18
C LEU A 65 1.58 3.70 5.34
N ALA A 66 1.47 4.98 5.71
CA ALA A 66 0.71 5.97 4.94
C ALA A 66 1.22 6.09 3.49
N ASP A 67 2.54 6.27 3.32
CA ASP A 67 3.18 6.37 2.00
C ASP A 67 2.99 5.12 1.13
N SER A 68 2.98 3.93 1.74
CA SER A 68 2.80 2.66 1.04
C SER A 68 1.34 2.45 0.65
N THR A 69 0.39 2.74 1.55
CA THR A 69 -1.04 2.59 1.27
C THR A 69 -1.51 3.53 0.17
N ILE A 70 -1.03 4.78 0.16
CA ILE A 70 -1.26 5.74 -0.94
C ILE A 70 -0.82 5.14 -2.28
N VAL A 71 0.37 4.53 -2.32
CA VAL A 71 0.91 3.93 -3.55
C VAL A 71 0.16 2.66 -3.95
N VAL A 72 -0.29 1.85 -2.98
CA VAL A 72 -1.18 0.70 -3.23
C VAL A 72 -2.47 1.16 -3.89
N PHE A 73 -3.12 2.21 -3.37
CA PHE A 73 -4.34 2.75 -3.98
C PHE A 73 -4.09 3.28 -5.38
N ALA A 74 -2.99 4.01 -5.61
CA ALA A 74 -2.62 4.48 -6.93
C ALA A 74 -2.34 3.32 -7.92
N ALA A 75 -1.68 2.26 -7.46
CA ALA A 75 -1.42 1.05 -8.24
C ALA A 75 -2.73 0.31 -8.57
N ALA A 76 -3.57 0.06 -7.58
CA ALA A 76 -4.88 -0.58 -7.75
C ALA A 76 -5.78 0.20 -8.71
N ASN A 77 -5.84 1.53 -8.58
CA ASN A 77 -6.56 2.39 -9.51
C ASN A 77 -6.02 2.32 -10.94
N THR A 78 -4.70 2.15 -11.11
CA THR A 78 -4.06 1.98 -12.42
C THR A 78 -4.38 0.63 -13.04
N LEU A 79 -4.41 -0.42 -12.21
CA LEU A 79 -4.76 -1.79 -12.57
C LEU A 79 -6.28 -1.98 -12.78
N ASN A 80 -7.08 -1.02 -12.31
CA ASN A 80 -8.54 -1.06 -12.25
C ASN A 80 -9.05 -2.21 -11.37
N LEU A 81 -8.50 -2.29 -10.15
CA LEU A 81 -8.89 -3.25 -9.12
C LEU A 81 -9.85 -2.62 -8.11
N ASP A 82 -10.83 -3.41 -7.67
CA ASP A 82 -11.60 -3.15 -6.46
C ASP A 82 -10.93 -3.89 -5.30
N LEU A 83 -10.19 -3.17 -4.45
CA LEU A 83 -9.34 -3.80 -3.44
C LEU A 83 -10.12 -4.62 -2.41
N GLU A 84 -11.36 -4.25 -2.13
CA GLU A 84 -12.22 -4.99 -1.21
C GLU A 84 -12.54 -6.37 -1.81
N THR A 85 -13.01 -6.40 -3.05
CA THR A 85 -13.29 -7.66 -3.78
C THR A 85 -12.03 -8.53 -3.93
N GLU A 86 -10.89 -7.93 -4.28
CA GLU A 86 -9.66 -8.70 -4.46
C GLU A 86 -9.14 -9.29 -3.14
N LEU A 87 -9.28 -8.58 -2.02
CA LEU A 87 -8.93 -9.12 -0.69
C LEU A 87 -9.87 -10.28 -0.32
N GLU A 88 -11.18 -10.14 -0.55
CA GLU A 88 -12.16 -11.20 -0.31
C GLU A 88 -11.84 -12.46 -1.11
N GLU A 89 -11.55 -12.31 -2.41
CA GLU A 89 -11.23 -13.42 -3.29
C GLU A 89 -9.90 -14.09 -2.93
N MET A 90 -8.88 -13.30 -2.56
CA MET A 90 -7.54 -13.80 -2.26
C MET A 90 -7.47 -14.54 -0.91
N PHE A 91 -8.13 -14.00 0.12
CA PHE A 91 -7.99 -14.50 1.50
C PHE A 91 -9.23 -15.27 1.99
N GLY A 92 -10.37 -15.19 1.29
CA GLY A 92 -11.59 -15.90 1.66
C GLY A 92 -12.23 -15.40 2.95
N VAL A 93 -12.02 -14.11 3.26
CA VAL A 93 -12.59 -13.40 4.41
C VAL A 93 -13.41 -12.21 3.92
N GLU A 94 -14.44 -11.82 4.66
CA GLU A 94 -15.27 -10.64 4.38
C GLU A 94 -15.13 -9.67 5.56
N ALA A 95 -15.02 -8.38 5.28
CA ALA A 95 -14.96 -7.36 6.31
C ALA A 95 -15.68 -6.08 5.85
N THR A 96 -16.34 -5.41 6.78
CA THR A 96 -17.19 -4.24 6.54
C THR A 96 -16.53 -2.92 6.91
N SER A 97 -15.32 -2.98 7.48
CA SER A 97 -14.53 -1.83 7.89
C SER A 97 -13.03 -2.09 7.80
N ILE A 98 -12.23 -1.03 7.77
CA ILE A 98 -10.76 -1.13 7.74
C ILE A 98 -10.20 -1.85 8.98
N GLU A 99 -10.78 -1.57 10.15
CA GLU A 99 -10.39 -2.22 11.41
C GLU A 99 -10.65 -3.72 11.35
N GLU A 100 -11.82 -4.12 10.86
CA GLU A 100 -12.19 -5.53 10.68
C GLU A 100 -11.28 -6.24 9.66
N TRP A 101 -10.88 -5.56 8.58
CA TRP A 101 -9.89 -6.11 7.63
C TRP A 101 -8.56 -6.43 8.31
N GLY A 102 -8.04 -5.52 9.14
CA GLY A 102 -6.80 -5.76 9.89
C GLY A 102 -6.90 -6.98 10.80
N GLN A 103 -8.01 -7.13 11.51
CA GLN A 103 -8.27 -8.24 12.43
C GLN A 103 -8.45 -9.58 11.71
N GLU A 104 -9.29 -9.64 10.67
CA GLU A 104 -9.58 -10.88 9.93
C GLU A 104 -8.36 -11.37 9.13
N LEU A 105 -7.50 -10.46 8.66
CA LEU A 105 -6.28 -10.81 7.93
C LEU A 105 -5.12 -11.17 8.85
N ASN A 106 -5.12 -10.75 10.12
CA ASN A 106 -4.02 -11.00 11.05
C ASN A 106 -4.13 -12.43 11.60
N PRO A 107 -3.26 -13.37 11.17
CA PRO A 107 -3.38 -14.76 11.57
C PRO A 107 -2.79 -15.03 12.98
N ALA A 108 -2.22 -14.02 13.64
CA ALA A 108 -1.52 -14.18 14.90
C ALA A 108 -2.39 -13.74 16.09
N ASP A 109 -2.46 -14.58 17.12
CA ASP A 109 -3.15 -14.27 18.38
C ASP A 109 -2.36 -13.25 19.24
N ASP A 110 -1.04 -13.18 19.05
CA ASP A 110 -0.15 -12.29 19.82
C ASP A 110 0.10 -10.98 19.06
N SER A 111 -0.11 -9.85 19.73
CA SER A 111 0.18 -8.52 19.19
C SER A 111 1.68 -8.29 19.06
N MET A 112 2.11 -7.73 17.93
CA MET A 112 3.50 -7.32 17.69
C MET A 112 3.76 -5.90 18.19
N ASP A 113 4.92 -5.67 18.81
CA ASP A 113 5.39 -4.31 19.09
C ASP A 113 5.95 -3.62 17.82
N SER A 114 6.35 -2.35 17.93
CA SER A 114 6.84 -1.58 16.77
C SER A 114 8.11 -2.15 16.12
N GLU A 115 9.00 -2.80 16.88
CA GLU A 115 10.19 -3.44 16.33
C GLU A 115 9.81 -4.72 15.59
N GLU A 116 8.95 -5.54 16.20
CA GLU A 116 8.44 -6.77 15.60
C GLU A 116 7.62 -6.49 14.33
N VAL A 117 6.75 -5.47 14.34
CA VAL A 117 5.98 -5.05 13.15
C VAL A 117 6.92 -4.59 12.03
N GLN A 118 7.98 -3.83 12.35
CA GLN A 118 8.94 -3.37 11.34
C GLN A 118 9.61 -4.56 10.64
N ASP A 119 10.14 -5.51 11.41
CA ASP A 119 10.85 -6.67 10.88
C ASP A 119 9.90 -7.59 10.13
N TRP A 120 8.70 -7.81 10.66
CA TRP A 120 7.67 -8.59 9.99
C TRP A 120 7.25 -7.96 8.67
N LEU A 121 6.93 -6.66 8.66
CA LEU A 121 6.47 -5.95 7.46
C LEU A 121 7.57 -5.85 6.40
N LEU A 122 8.84 -5.71 6.80
CA LEU A 122 9.99 -5.79 5.89
C LEU A 122 9.97 -7.10 5.10
N ASN A 123 9.86 -8.22 5.81
CA ASN A 123 9.83 -9.55 5.19
C ASN A 123 8.56 -9.75 4.34
N ARG A 124 7.41 -9.26 4.84
CA ARG A 124 6.12 -9.35 4.17
C ARG A 124 6.09 -8.57 2.85
N MET A 125 6.68 -7.37 2.80
CA MET A 125 6.71 -6.51 1.61
C MET A 125 7.85 -6.85 0.63
N ALA A 126 8.96 -7.42 1.09
CA ALA A 126 10.13 -7.68 0.24
C ALA A 126 9.81 -8.65 -0.91
N THR A 127 9.06 -9.72 -0.63
CA THR A 127 8.67 -10.72 -1.64
C THR A 127 7.77 -10.14 -2.75
N PRO A 128 6.60 -9.54 -2.45
CA PRO A 128 5.74 -8.96 -3.48
C PRO A 128 6.46 -7.90 -4.29
N THR A 129 7.21 -7.00 -3.62
CA THR A 129 8.00 -5.97 -4.29
C THR A 129 9.02 -6.55 -5.27
N GLY A 130 9.73 -7.62 -4.88
CA GLY A 130 10.68 -8.30 -5.74
C GLY A 130 10.02 -8.97 -6.95
N ARG A 131 8.85 -9.60 -6.75
CA ARG A 131 8.07 -10.22 -7.83
C ARG A 131 7.54 -9.18 -8.81
N MET A 132 7.03 -8.04 -8.33
CA MET A 132 6.61 -6.93 -9.18
C MET A 132 7.79 -6.35 -9.96
N SER A 133 8.96 -6.19 -9.33
CA SER A 133 10.19 -5.70 -9.98
C SER A 133 10.60 -6.61 -11.14
N ASN A 134 10.62 -7.93 -10.90
CA ASN A 134 10.90 -8.92 -11.92
C ASN A 134 9.85 -8.91 -13.05
N ALA A 135 8.56 -8.70 -12.72
CA ALA A 135 7.51 -8.58 -13.73
C ALA A 135 7.69 -7.34 -14.62
N MET A 136 8.13 -6.21 -14.05
CA MET A 136 8.46 -5.02 -14.83
C MET A 136 9.71 -5.22 -15.71
N GLU A 137 10.75 -5.89 -15.20
CA GLU A 137 11.93 -6.25 -15.98
C GLU A 137 11.59 -7.18 -17.16
N SER A 138 10.77 -8.21 -16.91
CA SER A 138 10.26 -9.10 -17.96
C SER A 138 9.44 -8.36 -19.01
N LEU A 139 8.67 -7.33 -18.62
CA LEU A 139 7.95 -6.48 -19.56
C LEU A 139 8.91 -5.71 -20.49
N ASP A 140 9.98 -5.14 -19.93
CA ASP A 140 11.02 -4.43 -20.70
C ASP A 140 11.75 -5.35 -21.69
N HIS A 141 11.93 -6.62 -21.32
CA HIS A 141 12.55 -7.64 -22.15
C HIS A 141 11.57 -8.36 -23.08
N MET A 142 10.27 -8.04 -23.03
CA MET A 142 9.21 -8.69 -23.80
C MET A 142 9.17 -10.22 -23.58
N GLU A 143 9.45 -10.66 -22.35
CA GLU A 143 9.44 -12.06 -21.97
C GLU A 143 8.00 -12.60 -21.87
N PRO A 144 7.80 -13.92 -22.05
CA PRO A 144 6.47 -14.54 -21.95
C PRO A 144 6.05 -14.71 -20.47
N MET A 145 5.79 -13.60 -19.78
CA MET A 145 5.34 -13.54 -18.40
C MET A 145 3.94 -12.94 -18.31
N ASN A 146 3.12 -13.44 -17.38
CA ASN A 146 1.84 -12.81 -17.06
C ASN A 146 2.04 -11.62 -16.11
N VAL A 147 2.62 -10.54 -16.64
CA VAL A 147 2.98 -9.33 -15.89
C VAL A 147 1.78 -8.74 -15.17
N ARG A 148 0.62 -8.66 -15.85
CA ARG A 148 -0.59 -8.06 -15.28
C ARG A 148 -1.04 -8.79 -14.02
N ASN A 149 -1.22 -10.11 -14.08
CA ASN A 149 -1.67 -10.88 -12.92
C ASN A 149 -0.71 -10.74 -11.74
N ILE A 150 0.61 -10.74 -11.98
CA ILE A 150 1.59 -10.55 -10.91
C ILE A 150 1.41 -9.16 -10.27
N LEU A 151 1.25 -8.11 -11.08
CA LEU A 151 1.05 -6.75 -10.52
C LEU A 151 -0.25 -6.65 -9.72
N GLU A 152 -1.32 -7.32 -10.16
CA GLU A 152 -2.60 -7.36 -9.46
C GLU A 152 -2.47 -8.11 -8.12
N GLU A 153 -2.01 -9.36 -8.15
CA GLU A 153 -1.81 -10.21 -6.97
C GLU A 153 -0.91 -9.53 -5.92
N GLU A 154 0.27 -9.05 -6.33
CA GLU A 154 1.23 -8.51 -5.39
C GLU A 154 0.81 -7.13 -4.82
N THR A 155 -0.04 -6.37 -5.53
CA THR A 155 -0.62 -5.12 -4.98
C THR A 155 -1.55 -5.42 -3.80
N VAL A 156 -2.35 -6.48 -3.91
CA VAL A 156 -3.29 -6.91 -2.87
C VAL A 156 -2.55 -7.55 -1.70
N GLU A 157 -1.51 -8.34 -1.97
CA GLU A 157 -0.61 -8.89 -0.93
C GLU A 157 0.04 -7.77 -0.11
N ILE A 158 0.54 -6.71 -0.75
CA ILE A 158 1.11 -5.55 -0.04
C ILE A 158 0.03 -4.90 0.82
N LEU A 159 -1.19 -4.65 0.29
CA LEU A 159 -2.27 -4.07 1.07
C LEU A 159 -2.57 -4.86 2.34
N SER A 160 -2.68 -6.19 2.23
CA SER A 160 -2.95 -7.05 3.38
C SER A 160 -1.88 -6.88 4.47
N GLY A 161 -0.60 -6.82 4.08
CA GLY A 161 0.51 -6.60 4.99
C GLY A 161 0.42 -5.24 5.71
N LEU A 162 0.01 -4.20 4.99
CA LEU A 162 -0.16 -2.85 5.56
C LEU A 162 -1.32 -2.80 6.55
N LEU A 163 -2.46 -3.45 6.26
CA LEU A 163 -3.62 -3.49 7.15
C LEU A 163 -3.32 -4.25 8.45
N ILE A 164 -2.65 -5.39 8.36
CA ILE A 164 -2.20 -6.15 9.54
C ILE A 164 -1.23 -5.32 10.40
N ALA A 165 -0.30 -4.60 9.76
CA ALA A 165 0.64 -3.75 10.48
C ALA A 165 -0.06 -2.57 11.18
N MET A 166 -1.07 -1.97 10.54
CA MET A 166 -1.87 -0.90 11.15
C MET A 166 -2.68 -1.40 12.35
N ASP A 167 -3.28 -2.59 12.26
CA ASP A 167 -4.01 -3.23 13.37
C ASP A 167 -3.10 -3.45 14.58
N ASN A 168 -1.92 -4.05 14.38
CA ASN A 168 -0.95 -4.30 15.47
C ASN A 168 -0.47 -3.01 16.15
N LEU A 169 -0.34 -1.92 15.38
CA LEU A 169 0.08 -0.62 15.90
C LEU A 169 -1.09 0.26 16.37
N ASN A 170 -2.34 -0.22 16.26
CA ASN A 170 -3.56 0.52 16.56
C ASN A 170 -3.58 1.89 15.84
N ILE A 171 -3.24 1.88 14.55
CA ILE A 171 -3.20 3.05 13.66
C ILE A 171 -4.51 3.15 12.90
N ASP A 172 -5.15 4.33 12.98
CA ASP A 172 -6.32 4.65 12.16
C ASP A 172 -5.91 5.07 10.74
N LEU A 173 -6.32 4.29 9.74
CA LEU A 173 -5.98 4.54 8.33
C LEU A 173 -6.46 5.92 7.87
N GLY A 174 -7.69 6.30 8.21
CA GLY A 174 -8.27 7.57 7.77
C GLY A 174 -7.46 8.75 8.25
N SER A 175 -7.10 8.77 9.54
CA SER A 175 -6.30 9.82 10.15
C SER A 175 -4.92 9.94 9.50
N ILE A 176 -4.19 8.84 9.29
CA ILE A 176 -2.84 8.93 8.72
C ILE A 176 -2.87 9.34 7.25
N LEU A 177 -3.91 8.97 6.49
CA LEU A 177 -4.05 9.35 5.09
C LEU A 177 -4.47 10.81 4.95
N ASP A 178 -5.40 11.28 5.79
CA ASP A 178 -5.82 12.69 5.81
C ASP A 178 -4.64 13.62 6.08
N GLU A 179 -3.83 13.30 7.09
CA GLU A 179 -2.62 14.05 7.39
C GLU A 179 -1.63 13.99 6.23
N ARG A 180 -1.48 12.81 5.61
CA ARG A 180 -0.50 12.62 4.56
C ARG A 180 -0.86 13.31 3.25
N TRP A 181 -2.12 13.24 2.82
CA TRP A 181 -2.64 13.95 1.65
C TRP A 181 -2.51 15.45 1.83
N LYS A 182 -2.98 15.99 2.95
CA LYS A 182 -2.87 17.43 3.24
C LYS A 182 -1.43 17.94 3.12
N LYS A 183 -0.46 17.18 3.63
CA LYS A 183 0.95 17.54 3.51
C LYS A 183 1.42 17.58 2.05
N ILE A 184 1.00 16.63 1.22
CA ILE A 184 1.35 16.59 -0.20
C ILE A 184 0.69 17.76 -0.95
N GLU A 185 -0.56 18.07 -0.63
CA GLU A 185 -1.29 19.21 -1.18
C GLU A 185 -0.57 20.53 -0.87
N GLU A 186 -0.11 20.73 0.37
CA GLU A 186 0.64 21.92 0.81
C GLU A 186 2.03 22.05 0.18
N GLU A 187 2.68 20.93 -0.16
CA GLU A 187 3.96 20.89 -0.86
C GLU A 187 3.81 21.08 -2.38
N SER A 188 2.58 20.92 -2.90
CA SER A 188 2.28 21.10 -4.33
C SER A 188 2.26 22.58 -4.72
N ILE A 189 2.69 22.85 -5.95
CA ILE A 189 2.73 24.20 -6.54
C ILE A 189 1.50 24.51 -7.42
N LEU A 190 0.51 23.62 -7.42
CA LEU A 190 -0.73 23.72 -8.20
C LEU A 190 -1.81 24.52 -7.46
#